data_AF-A0A328YLB3-F1
#
_entry.id   AF-A0A328YLB3-F1
#
_cell.length_a   1.000
_cell.length_b   1.000
_cell.length_c   1.000
_cell.angle_alpha   90.00
_cell.angle_beta   90.00
_cell.angle_gamma   90.00
#
_symmetry.space_group_name_H-M   'P 1'
#
loop_
_entity.id
_entity.type
_entity.pdbx_description
1 polymer ?
#
loop_
_entity_poly.entity_id
_entity_poly.type
_entity_poly.pdbx_seq_one_letter_code
_entity_poly.pdbx_strand_id
1 'polypeptide(L)'
;MSKKLYNHIAPRLSDLEWEMAKHIPEGGNWQSIPVHIPSQRLEQIRRSGGRTTYYGRLDNNKPSYTITTYFNRLGNGCNLHPSQDRIISIREGARLQSFKDSYVFHSSKSAQYKQIGNAVPPLLARAIAETIKPFLQNKTFVDLFSGAGGMSEGFLMEDFELISANEIEKNYFETYKQNHSHFDNGNNLILGDVTSPEIKEKIIASTNGYDKVGVVIGGPPCQGFSSAGWRNPEDKRNQLFKEFVELVDKIKPEIFVMENVTGILSMRNGEAIKEIIASFEEIGYHVNKPFKLNAEEFGVPQKRKRVIIVGSLVKQEIKSPKILFSSTDDNLPNPITVKQAIAGLPELKTDSGDFETNIDYEATSDYEKLMMNEIDFKTFYENCKLMLPVTCC
;
A
#
# COMPACT_ATOMS: atom_id res chain seq x y z
N MET A 1 18.96 -9.81 -22.18
CA MET A 1 18.97 -8.34 -21.97
C MET A 1 19.29 -8.09 -20.51
N SER A 2 20.13 -7.10 -20.18
CA SER A 2 20.37 -6.72 -18.78
C SER A 2 19.04 -6.30 -18.14
N LYS A 3 18.71 -6.85 -16.96
CA LYS A 3 17.56 -6.38 -16.17
C LYS A 3 17.90 -5.00 -15.58
N LYS A 4 16.90 -4.16 -15.35
CA LYS A 4 17.06 -2.85 -14.73
C LYS A 4 16.40 -2.84 -13.36
N LEU A 5 17.07 -2.22 -12.39
CA LEU A 5 16.54 -1.95 -11.05
C LEU A 5 16.44 -0.44 -10.87
N TYR A 6 15.28 0.01 -10.41
CA TYR A 6 15.02 1.43 -10.18
C TYR A 6 14.94 1.77 -8.70
N ASN A 7 15.29 3.01 -8.34
CA ASN A 7 15.13 3.57 -6.99
C ASN A 7 15.84 2.78 -5.88
N HIS A 8 16.95 2.09 -6.15
CA HIS A 8 17.70 1.38 -5.11
C HIS A 8 18.67 2.31 -4.41
N ILE A 9 18.12 3.23 -3.61
CA ILE A 9 18.85 4.32 -2.96
C ILE A 9 18.60 4.26 -1.45
N ALA A 10 19.66 4.19 -0.66
CA ALA A 10 19.61 4.26 0.79
C ALA A 10 19.72 5.72 1.28
N PRO A 11 18.98 6.13 2.32
CA PRO A 11 19.14 7.46 2.90
C PRO A 11 20.43 7.56 3.71
N ARG A 12 20.83 8.81 4.01
CA ARG A 12 21.94 9.10 4.92
C ARG A 12 21.53 8.92 6.38
N LEU A 13 22.37 8.24 7.15
CA LEU A 13 22.41 8.31 8.61
C LEU A 13 23.39 9.40 9.05
N SER A 14 23.04 10.15 10.10
CA SER A 14 24.03 10.96 10.83
C SER A 14 25.02 10.06 11.58
N ASP A 15 26.18 10.59 11.96
CA ASP A 15 27.19 9.80 12.71
C ASP A 15 26.62 9.22 14.01
N LEU A 16 25.77 9.99 14.69
CA LEU A 16 25.08 9.54 15.90
C LEU A 16 24.10 8.40 15.61
N GLU A 17 23.29 8.52 14.56
CA GLU A 17 22.34 7.46 14.20
C GLU A 17 23.04 6.21 13.65
N TRP A 18 24.16 6.39 12.94
CA TRP A 18 24.98 5.29 12.47
C TRP A 18 25.62 4.54 13.64
N GLU A 19 26.12 5.27 14.64
CA GLU A 19 26.60 4.65 15.87
C GLU A 19 25.49 3.90 16.61
N MET A 20 24.29 4.49 16.72
CA MET A 20 23.12 3.79 17.29
C MET A 20 22.80 2.49 16.56
N ALA A 21 22.80 2.50 15.22
CA ALA A 21 22.39 1.37 14.40
C ALA A 21 23.21 0.10 14.67
N LYS A 22 24.53 0.23 14.90
CA LYS A 22 25.45 -0.89 15.16
C LYS A 22 25.10 -1.71 16.39
N HIS A 23 24.49 -1.08 17.39
CA HIS A 23 24.11 -1.76 18.65
C HIS A 23 22.77 -2.49 18.56
N ILE A 24 22.04 -2.33 17.47
CA ILE A 24 20.71 -2.90 17.30
C ILE A 24 20.87 -4.20 16.51
N PRO A 25 20.75 -5.38 17.14
CA PRO A 25 20.83 -6.66 16.43
C PRO A 25 19.61 -6.87 15.53
N GLU A 26 19.64 -7.89 14.67
CA GLU A 26 18.49 -8.31 13.88
C GLU A 26 17.24 -8.52 14.77
N GLY A 27 16.10 -7.96 14.37
CA GLY A 27 14.86 -7.96 15.19
C GLY A 27 14.91 -7.11 16.47
N GLY A 28 16.05 -6.46 16.76
CA GLY A 28 16.25 -5.56 17.88
C GLY A 28 15.63 -4.18 17.66
N ASN A 29 15.68 -3.35 18.71
CA ASN A 29 15.12 -1.99 18.69
C ASN A 29 15.91 -1.01 19.57
N TRP A 30 15.34 0.17 19.86
CA TRP A 30 15.90 1.21 20.73
C TRP A 30 16.41 0.73 22.09
N GLN A 31 15.87 -0.37 22.64
CA GLN A 31 16.28 -0.95 23.92
C GLN A 31 17.71 -1.51 23.88
N SER A 32 18.21 -1.84 22.68
CA SER A 32 19.56 -2.36 22.47
C SER A 32 20.62 -1.23 22.45
N ILE A 33 20.19 0.02 22.27
CA ILE A 33 21.08 1.17 22.18
C ILE A 33 21.62 1.49 23.58
N PRO A 34 22.95 1.49 23.81
CA PRO A 34 23.53 1.77 25.12
C PRO A 34 23.13 3.11 25.73
N VAL A 35 23.13 3.17 27.07
CA VAL A 35 22.68 4.37 27.79
C VAL A 35 23.60 5.57 27.58
N HIS A 36 24.89 5.33 27.35
CA HIS A 36 25.90 6.36 27.17
C HIS A 36 25.83 7.07 25.81
N ILE A 37 25.08 6.56 24.83
CA ILE A 37 24.91 7.23 23.54
C ILE A 37 23.95 8.42 23.72
N PRO A 38 24.39 9.67 23.47
CA PRO A 38 23.63 10.86 23.85
C PRO A 38 22.45 11.11 22.90
N SER A 39 21.22 11.03 23.41
CA SER A 39 20.01 11.37 22.66
C SER A 39 18.83 11.70 23.57
N GLN A 40 18.41 12.97 23.56
CA GLN A 40 17.25 13.45 24.33
C GLN A 40 15.97 12.67 23.97
N ARG A 41 15.81 12.31 22.69
CA ARG A 41 14.66 11.51 22.23
C ARG A 41 14.68 10.11 22.84
N LEU A 42 15.84 9.44 22.88
CA LEU A 42 15.95 8.11 23.50
C LEU A 42 15.73 8.17 25.02
N GLU A 43 16.20 9.22 25.68
CA GLU A 43 15.91 9.44 27.11
C GLU A 43 14.40 9.57 27.36
N GLN A 44 13.69 10.34 26.54
CA GLN A 44 12.24 10.46 26.62
C GLN A 44 11.53 9.12 26.35
N ILE A 45 11.99 8.35 25.36
CA ILE A 45 11.46 7.02 25.05
C ILE A 45 11.65 6.07 26.23
N ARG A 46 12.85 6.02 26.82
CA ARG A 46 13.17 5.21 28.02
C ARG A 46 12.26 5.54 29.20
N ARG A 47 11.97 6.84 29.44
CA ARG A 47 11.09 7.28 30.53
C ARG A 47 9.62 6.95 30.30
N SER A 48 9.16 7.00 29.05
CA SER A 48 7.74 6.79 28.69
C SER A 48 7.39 5.33 28.35
N GLY A 49 8.37 4.42 28.39
CA GLY A 49 8.20 3.02 28.00
C GLY A 49 8.31 2.76 26.50
N GLY A 50 8.14 3.79 25.65
CA GLY A 50 8.36 3.71 24.21
C GLY A 50 7.44 2.71 23.47
N ARG A 51 7.57 2.66 22.14
CA ARG A 51 7.06 1.53 21.35
C ARG A 51 8.23 0.64 21.00
N THR A 52 8.06 -0.68 21.08
CA THR A 52 9.10 -1.66 20.70
C THR A 52 9.48 -1.59 19.22
N THR A 53 8.69 -0.91 18.40
CA THR A 53 9.01 -0.66 17.00
C THR A 53 9.97 0.49 16.77
N TYR A 54 10.22 1.39 17.73
CA TYR A 54 11.11 2.53 17.50
C TYR A 54 12.58 2.11 17.37
N TYR A 55 13.31 2.74 16.43
CA TYR A 55 14.70 2.39 16.11
C TYR A 55 14.84 0.88 15.82
N GLY A 56 13.86 0.29 15.14
CA GLY A 56 13.83 -1.16 14.92
C GLY A 56 14.71 -1.59 13.75
N ARG A 57 15.32 -2.77 13.89
CA ARG A 57 15.94 -3.52 12.81
C ARG A 57 15.03 -4.65 12.36
N LEU A 58 14.87 -4.76 11.04
CA LEU A 58 14.05 -5.81 10.45
C LEU A 58 14.57 -7.20 10.86
N ASP A 59 13.64 -8.16 10.92
CA ASP A 59 13.89 -9.56 11.24
C ASP A 59 13.72 -10.37 9.94
N ASN A 60 14.76 -11.08 9.53
CA ASN A 60 14.79 -11.83 8.27
C ASN A 60 13.71 -12.90 8.21
N ASN A 61 13.26 -13.42 9.36
CA ASN A 61 12.35 -14.56 9.46
C ASN A 61 10.90 -14.14 9.71
N LYS A 62 10.60 -12.83 9.67
CA LYS A 62 9.25 -12.30 9.86
C LYS A 62 8.89 -11.33 8.74
N PRO A 63 7.59 -11.11 8.49
CA PRO A 63 7.14 -9.97 7.70
C PRO A 63 7.58 -8.65 8.34
N SER A 64 7.81 -7.63 7.53
CA SER A 64 8.16 -6.30 8.03
C SER A 64 7.02 -5.66 8.82
N TYR A 65 7.34 -4.70 9.69
CA TYR A 65 6.32 -3.79 10.21
C TYR A 65 5.82 -2.86 9.11
N THR A 66 4.71 -2.16 9.37
CA THR A 66 4.12 -1.24 8.37
C THR A 66 5.16 -0.24 7.84
N ILE A 67 5.36 -0.22 6.52
CA ILE A 67 6.16 0.80 5.85
C ILE A 67 5.39 2.12 5.89
N THR A 68 5.97 3.12 6.56
CA THR A 68 5.35 4.43 6.80
C THR A 68 5.97 5.51 5.91
N THR A 69 5.34 6.67 5.76
CA THR A 69 5.86 7.77 4.92
C THR A 69 7.23 8.35 5.32
N TYR A 70 7.76 7.94 6.48
CA TYR A 70 9.06 8.35 7.01
C TYR A 70 9.97 7.15 7.24
N PHE A 71 9.84 6.08 6.44
CA PHE A 71 10.72 4.91 6.54
C PHE A 71 12.19 5.22 6.23
N ASN A 72 12.50 6.44 5.81
CA ASN A 72 13.85 6.98 5.65
C ASN A 72 14.48 7.51 6.95
N ARG A 73 13.80 7.39 8.10
CA ARG A 73 14.29 7.87 9.41
C ARG A 73 14.46 6.71 10.37
N LEU A 74 15.60 6.67 11.06
CA LEU A 74 15.92 5.61 12.01
C LEU A 74 14.92 5.57 13.18
N GLY A 75 14.63 6.73 13.78
CA GLY A 75 13.76 6.81 14.95
C GLY A 75 12.27 6.57 14.72
N ASN A 76 11.85 6.24 13.50
CA ASN A 76 10.44 6.15 13.08
C ASN A 76 10.07 4.72 12.68
N GLY A 77 9.91 3.82 13.64
CA GLY A 77 9.56 2.43 13.35
C GLY A 77 10.78 1.56 13.06
N CYS A 78 10.55 0.46 12.36
CA CYS A 78 11.50 -0.62 12.18
C CYS A 78 12.03 -0.64 10.76
N ASN A 79 12.97 0.27 10.46
CA ASN A 79 13.43 0.54 9.11
C ASN A 79 14.91 0.22 8.86
N LEU A 80 15.68 -0.25 9.86
CA LEU A 80 17.04 -0.71 9.61
C LEU A 80 17.02 -2.01 8.80
N HIS A 81 17.91 -2.07 7.81
CA HIS A 81 18.14 -3.28 7.02
C HIS A 81 18.54 -4.45 7.96
N PRO A 82 18.08 -5.69 7.70
CA PRO A 82 18.30 -6.81 8.64
C PRO A 82 19.79 -7.11 8.90
N SER A 83 20.65 -6.95 7.89
CA SER A 83 22.08 -7.30 7.97
C SER A 83 23.06 -6.14 7.71
N GLN A 84 22.59 -4.97 7.28
CA GLN A 84 23.45 -3.85 6.88
C GLN A 84 23.20 -2.67 7.82
N ASP A 85 24.25 -1.96 8.25
CA ASP A 85 24.15 -0.81 9.17
C ASP A 85 23.67 0.47 8.45
N ARG A 86 22.50 0.36 7.84
CA ARG A 86 21.79 1.42 7.13
C ARG A 86 20.28 1.23 7.25
N ILE A 87 19.55 2.27 6.92
CA ILE A 87 18.10 2.19 6.69
C ILE A 87 17.84 1.49 5.35
N ILE A 88 16.70 0.84 5.23
CA ILE A 88 16.27 0.24 3.96
C ILE A 88 16.19 1.27 2.83
N SER A 89 16.44 0.82 1.61
CA SER A 89 16.37 1.63 0.41
C SER A 89 14.92 1.90 0.00
N ILE A 90 14.72 2.86 -0.93
CA ILE A 90 13.40 3.11 -1.52
C ILE A 90 12.84 1.84 -2.20
N ARG A 91 13.67 1.13 -2.98
CA ARG A 91 13.30 -0.14 -3.62
C ARG A 91 12.97 -1.25 -2.62
N GLU A 92 13.72 -1.39 -1.54
CA GLU A 92 13.42 -2.36 -0.49
C GLU A 92 12.06 -2.05 0.16
N GLY A 93 11.78 -0.78 0.46
CA GLY A 93 10.46 -0.35 0.94
C GLY A 93 9.33 -0.63 -0.08
N ALA A 94 9.59 -0.43 -1.37
CA ALA A 94 8.64 -0.72 -2.45
C ALA A 94 8.35 -2.22 -2.57
N ARG A 95 9.37 -3.08 -2.53
CA ARG A 95 9.20 -4.55 -2.47
C ARG A 95 8.45 -4.97 -1.22
N LEU A 96 8.70 -4.35 -0.07
CA LEU A 96 7.95 -4.64 1.16
C LEU A 96 6.48 -4.20 1.09
N GLN A 97 6.14 -3.32 0.15
CA GLN A 97 4.77 -2.95 -0.23
C GLN A 97 4.25 -3.75 -1.44
N SER A 98 4.99 -4.75 -1.94
CA SER A 98 4.65 -5.57 -3.12
C SER A 98 4.59 -4.85 -4.48
N PHE A 99 5.34 -3.76 -4.62
CA PHE A 99 5.60 -3.18 -5.95
C PHE A 99 6.69 -3.96 -6.67
N LYS A 100 6.44 -4.24 -7.95
CA LYS A 100 7.40 -4.87 -8.86
C LYS A 100 8.64 -4.00 -9.07
N ASP A 101 9.77 -4.63 -9.40
CA ASP A 101 11.05 -3.96 -9.62
C ASP A 101 11.03 -3.01 -10.83
N SER A 102 10.19 -3.30 -11.81
CA SER A 102 9.93 -2.46 -12.97
C SER A 102 9.16 -1.18 -12.63
N TYR A 103 8.51 -1.10 -11.46
CA TYR A 103 7.72 0.06 -11.07
C TYR A 103 8.63 1.21 -10.65
N VAL A 104 8.60 2.33 -11.37
CA VAL A 104 9.54 3.45 -11.16
C VAL A 104 8.89 4.55 -10.35
N PHE A 105 9.49 4.96 -9.23
CA PHE A 105 9.01 6.07 -8.41
C PHE A 105 9.70 7.37 -8.83
N HIS A 106 8.94 8.35 -9.28
CA HIS A 106 9.47 9.63 -9.77
C HIS A 106 9.51 10.70 -8.67
N SER A 107 10.13 11.85 -8.98
CA SER A 107 10.29 13.03 -8.12
C SER A 107 11.35 12.87 -7.00
N SER A 108 11.37 13.81 -6.05
CA SER A 108 12.32 13.86 -4.93
C SER A 108 12.24 12.60 -4.06
N LYS A 109 13.38 12.20 -3.45
CA LYS A 109 13.44 11.07 -2.51
C LYS A 109 12.35 11.17 -1.43
N SER A 110 12.15 12.38 -0.88
CA SER A 110 11.09 12.67 0.10
C SER A 110 9.67 12.37 -0.40
N ALA A 111 9.38 12.64 -1.66
CA ALA A 111 8.09 12.30 -2.26
C ALA A 111 7.96 10.78 -2.45
N GLN A 112 9.02 10.11 -2.93
CA GLN A 112 9.03 8.65 -3.12
C GLN A 112 8.74 7.90 -1.81
N TYR A 113 9.35 8.31 -0.69
CA TYR A 113 9.05 7.73 0.63
C TYR A 113 7.57 7.87 1.02
N LYS A 114 6.96 9.02 0.74
CA LYS A 114 5.54 9.25 1.04
C LYS A 114 4.61 8.44 0.13
N GLN A 115 4.94 8.34 -1.16
CA GLN A 115 4.21 7.53 -2.13
C GLN A 115 4.10 6.07 -1.66
N ILE A 116 5.25 5.46 -1.38
CA ILE A 116 5.33 4.05 -0.93
C ILE A 116 4.64 3.89 0.44
N GLY A 117 4.88 4.80 1.39
CA GLY A 117 4.28 4.70 2.74
C GLY A 117 2.76 4.82 2.76
N ASN A 118 2.19 5.64 1.87
CA ASN A 118 0.74 5.83 1.76
C ASN A 118 0.05 4.78 0.89
N ALA A 119 0.76 4.13 -0.04
CA ALA A 119 0.17 3.19 -0.98
C ALA A 119 -0.61 2.04 -0.31
N VAL A 120 -1.67 1.61 -0.99
CA VAL A 120 -2.25 0.27 -0.83
C VAL A 120 -1.29 -0.72 -1.52
N PRO A 121 -0.85 -1.80 -0.85
CA PRO A 121 -0.01 -2.80 -1.49
C PRO A 121 -0.70 -3.43 -2.72
N PRO A 122 -0.03 -3.56 -3.88
CA PRO A 122 -0.61 -4.19 -5.06
C PRO A 122 -1.20 -5.58 -4.82
N LEU A 123 -0.53 -6.47 -4.08
CA LEU A 123 -1.06 -7.82 -3.82
C LEU A 123 -2.30 -7.82 -2.89
N LEU A 124 -2.43 -6.83 -2.01
CA LEU A 124 -3.65 -6.64 -1.23
C LEU A 124 -4.80 -6.16 -2.13
N ALA A 125 -4.52 -5.20 -3.02
CA ALA A 125 -5.51 -4.72 -3.99
C ALA A 125 -5.94 -5.82 -4.97
N ARG A 126 -5.01 -6.68 -5.39
CA ARG A 126 -5.29 -7.88 -6.21
C ARG A 126 -6.28 -8.82 -5.53
N ALA A 127 -6.10 -9.10 -4.23
CA ALA A 127 -7.03 -9.95 -3.49
C ALA A 127 -8.45 -9.35 -3.40
N ILE A 128 -8.55 -8.01 -3.32
CA ILE A 128 -9.84 -7.31 -3.35
C ILE A 128 -10.48 -7.41 -4.74
N ALA A 129 -9.71 -7.14 -5.80
CA ALA A 129 -10.16 -7.25 -7.19
C ALA A 129 -10.66 -8.67 -7.51
N GLU A 130 -9.89 -9.71 -7.16
CA GLU A 130 -10.28 -11.12 -7.33
C GLU A 130 -11.61 -11.43 -6.62
N THR A 131 -11.81 -10.88 -5.42
CA THR A 131 -13.01 -11.12 -4.61
C THR A 131 -14.26 -10.51 -5.23
N ILE A 132 -14.17 -9.33 -5.84
CA ILE A 132 -15.32 -8.65 -6.44
C ILE A 132 -15.57 -9.07 -7.90
N LYS A 133 -14.55 -9.61 -8.59
CA LYS A 133 -14.58 -9.98 -10.02
C LYS A 133 -15.80 -10.86 -10.41
N PRO A 134 -16.24 -11.86 -9.62
CA PRO A 134 -17.41 -12.69 -9.97
C PRO A 134 -18.76 -11.95 -9.90
N PHE A 135 -18.79 -10.78 -9.29
CA PHE A 135 -20.00 -9.97 -9.04
C PHE A 135 -20.17 -8.83 -10.05
N LEU A 136 -19.25 -8.71 -11.01
CA LEU A 136 -19.21 -7.67 -12.03
C LEU A 136 -19.60 -8.23 -13.41
N GLN A 137 -20.29 -7.41 -14.19
CA GLN A 137 -20.55 -7.68 -15.60
C GLN A 137 -19.41 -7.13 -16.47
N ASN A 138 -18.86 -5.98 -16.09
CA ASN A 138 -17.72 -5.34 -16.76
C ASN A 138 -16.52 -5.23 -15.83
N LYS A 139 -15.33 -5.58 -16.32
CA LYS A 139 -14.07 -5.46 -15.56
C LYS A 139 -13.39 -4.12 -15.81
N THR A 140 -14.14 -3.04 -15.87
CA THR A 140 -13.60 -1.69 -16.07
C THR A 140 -13.55 -0.96 -14.74
N PHE A 141 -12.58 -0.06 -14.54
CA PHE A 141 -12.48 0.68 -13.29
C PHE A 141 -12.04 2.14 -13.41
N VAL A 142 -12.47 2.93 -12.44
CA VAL A 142 -12.01 4.31 -12.21
C VAL A 142 -11.30 4.35 -10.85
N ASP A 143 -10.07 4.87 -10.80
CA ASP A 143 -9.30 5.03 -9.55
C ASP A 143 -9.27 6.50 -9.08
N LEU A 144 -9.95 6.78 -7.97
CA LEU A 144 -9.99 8.09 -7.35
C LEU A 144 -8.99 8.17 -6.20
N PHE A 145 -8.28 9.29 -6.07
CA PHE A 145 -7.20 9.42 -5.09
C PHE A 145 -6.11 8.36 -5.30
N SER A 146 -5.74 8.14 -6.58
CA SER A 146 -4.97 6.97 -7.03
C SER A 146 -3.56 6.90 -6.44
N GLY A 147 -3.05 8.03 -5.94
CA GLY A 147 -1.71 8.13 -5.39
C GLY A 147 -0.67 7.73 -6.43
N ALA A 148 0.27 6.89 -5.99
CA ALA A 148 1.27 6.33 -6.88
C ALA A 148 0.79 5.03 -7.58
N GLY A 149 -0.50 4.71 -7.57
CA GLY A 149 -1.08 3.60 -8.36
C GLY A 149 -1.07 2.21 -7.71
N GLY A 150 -0.76 2.10 -6.42
CA GLY A 150 -0.68 0.80 -5.74
C GLY A 150 -2.00 0.00 -5.76
N MET A 151 -3.16 0.68 -5.72
CA MET A 151 -4.45 0.02 -5.83
C MET A 151 -4.73 -0.42 -7.28
N SER A 152 -4.50 0.46 -8.27
CA SER A 152 -4.58 0.13 -9.70
C SER A 152 -3.76 -1.09 -10.08
N GLU A 153 -2.51 -1.18 -9.64
CA GLU A 153 -1.64 -2.33 -9.95
C GLU A 153 -2.27 -3.67 -9.56
N GLY A 154 -2.98 -3.73 -8.42
CA GLY A 154 -3.68 -4.94 -8.01
C GLY A 154 -4.88 -5.28 -8.89
N PHE A 155 -5.64 -4.28 -9.33
CA PHE A 155 -6.78 -4.47 -10.24
C PHE A 155 -6.31 -4.90 -11.64
N LEU A 156 -5.24 -4.30 -12.14
CA LEU A 156 -4.60 -4.66 -13.41
C LEU A 156 -4.09 -6.11 -13.40
N MET A 157 -3.58 -6.61 -12.27
CA MET A 157 -3.19 -8.03 -12.13
C MET A 157 -4.37 -9.01 -12.28
N GLU A 158 -5.61 -8.54 -12.12
CA GLU A 158 -6.84 -9.32 -12.25
C GLU A 158 -7.60 -9.00 -13.56
N ASP A 159 -6.90 -8.51 -14.58
CA ASP A 159 -7.41 -8.20 -15.92
C ASP A 159 -8.50 -7.12 -15.93
N PHE A 160 -8.49 -6.21 -14.95
CA PHE A 160 -9.35 -5.03 -15.04
C PHE A 160 -8.78 -4.00 -16.01
N GLU A 161 -9.65 -3.32 -16.75
CA GLU A 161 -9.32 -2.24 -17.68
C GLU A 161 -9.48 -0.88 -17.00
N LEU A 162 -8.41 -0.09 -17.00
CA LEU A 162 -8.43 1.26 -16.45
C LEU A 162 -9.21 2.20 -17.39
N ILE A 163 -10.34 2.72 -16.92
CA ILE A 163 -11.06 3.82 -17.58
C ILE A 163 -10.35 5.13 -17.32
N SER A 164 -10.15 5.48 -16.04
CA SER A 164 -9.54 6.73 -15.63
C SER A 164 -8.96 6.68 -14.22
N ALA A 165 -8.02 7.58 -13.95
CA ALA A 165 -7.44 7.76 -12.63
C ALA A 165 -7.30 9.24 -12.29
N ASN A 166 -7.62 9.62 -11.05
CA ASN A 166 -7.47 10.98 -10.54
C ASN A 166 -6.52 11.05 -9.33
N GLU A 167 -5.58 12.00 -9.39
CA GLU A 167 -4.67 12.33 -8.30
C GLU A 167 -4.46 13.85 -8.22
N ILE A 168 -4.36 14.39 -7.01
CA ILE A 168 -4.17 15.83 -6.76
C ILE A 168 -2.68 16.21 -6.63
N GLU A 169 -1.86 15.31 -6.07
CA GLU A 169 -0.46 15.54 -5.81
C GLU A 169 0.36 15.22 -7.06
N LYS A 170 0.95 16.26 -7.64
CA LYS A 170 1.66 16.18 -8.92
C LYS A 170 2.74 15.09 -8.94
N ASN A 171 3.52 14.91 -7.88
CA ASN A 171 4.61 13.93 -7.89
C ASN A 171 4.09 12.48 -7.90
N TYR A 172 2.93 12.26 -7.29
CA TYR A 172 2.25 10.98 -7.25
C TYR A 172 1.65 10.70 -8.64
N PHE A 173 1.01 11.71 -9.22
CA PHE A 173 0.49 11.68 -10.58
C PHE A 173 1.56 11.36 -11.63
N GLU A 174 2.72 12.03 -11.61
CA GLU A 174 3.81 11.74 -12.57
C GLU A 174 4.32 10.30 -12.42
N THR A 175 4.38 9.79 -11.20
CA THR A 175 4.73 8.39 -10.94
C THR A 175 3.67 7.44 -11.49
N TYR A 176 2.39 7.71 -11.23
CA TYR A 176 1.29 6.95 -11.79
C TYR A 176 1.37 6.93 -13.33
N LYS A 177 1.43 8.11 -13.95
CA LYS A 177 1.47 8.30 -15.40
C LYS A 177 2.65 7.59 -16.06
N GLN A 178 3.84 7.63 -15.45
CA GLN A 178 5.00 6.93 -15.98
C GLN A 178 4.75 5.41 -16.08
N ASN A 179 4.27 4.80 -15.00
CA ASN A 179 4.05 3.35 -14.94
C ASN A 179 2.81 2.89 -15.73
N HIS A 180 1.85 3.78 -15.94
CA HIS A 180 0.58 3.50 -16.61
C HIS A 180 0.45 4.18 -17.98
N SER A 181 1.58 4.64 -18.55
CA SER A 181 1.61 5.43 -19.80
C SER A 181 0.99 4.72 -21.00
N HIS A 182 0.99 3.40 -21.01
CA HIS A 182 0.36 2.58 -22.06
C HIS A 182 -1.18 2.59 -21.99
N PHE A 183 -1.76 3.02 -20.86
CA PHE A 183 -3.20 3.27 -20.72
C PHE A 183 -3.57 4.73 -20.99
N ASP A 184 -2.61 5.65 -21.10
CA ASP A 184 -2.88 7.08 -21.24
C ASP A 184 -3.41 7.39 -22.65
N ASN A 185 -4.67 7.83 -22.73
CA ASN A 185 -5.30 8.30 -23.97
C ASN A 185 -5.33 9.84 -24.07
N GLY A 186 -4.60 10.52 -23.19
CA GLY A 186 -4.50 11.98 -23.09
C GLY A 186 -5.56 12.62 -22.21
N ASN A 187 -6.65 11.92 -21.89
CA ASN A 187 -7.79 12.46 -21.14
C ASN A 187 -8.16 11.66 -19.90
N ASN A 188 -7.70 10.42 -19.77
CA ASN A 188 -8.09 9.53 -18.68
C ASN A 188 -7.21 9.59 -17.43
N LEU A 189 -5.96 10.04 -17.54
CA LEU A 189 -5.10 10.29 -16.38
C LEU A 189 -5.21 11.76 -15.98
N ILE A 190 -5.91 12.03 -14.88
CA ILE A 190 -6.39 13.37 -14.51
C ILE A 190 -5.67 13.88 -13.27
N LEU A 191 -4.75 14.84 -13.45
CA LEU A 191 -4.17 15.63 -12.36
C LEU A 191 -5.15 16.74 -11.94
N GLY A 192 -5.61 16.72 -10.69
CA GLY A 192 -6.44 17.79 -10.16
C GLY A 192 -7.17 17.46 -8.87
N ASP A 193 -7.68 18.50 -8.22
CA ASP A 193 -8.50 18.40 -7.02
C ASP A 193 -9.91 17.93 -7.37
N VAL A 194 -10.31 16.79 -6.82
CA VAL A 194 -11.62 16.18 -7.03
C VAL A 194 -12.79 17.06 -6.54
N THR A 195 -12.54 18.04 -5.69
CA THR A 195 -13.57 19.02 -5.25
C THR A 195 -13.87 20.06 -6.35
N SER A 196 -13.01 20.20 -7.35
CA SER A 196 -13.19 21.14 -8.46
C SER A 196 -14.26 20.62 -9.43
N PRO A 197 -15.29 21.43 -9.78
CA PRO A 197 -16.29 21.05 -10.77
C PRO A 197 -15.69 20.64 -12.12
N GLU A 198 -14.64 21.33 -12.58
CA GLU A 198 -13.95 21.01 -13.84
C GLU A 198 -13.31 19.61 -13.79
N ILE A 199 -12.68 19.25 -12.66
CA ILE A 199 -12.03 17.96 -12.51
C ILE A 199 -13.06 16.85 -12.40
N LYS A 200 -14.15 17.06 -11.64
CA LYS A 200 -15.28 16.11 -11.59
C LYS A 200 -15.86 15.86 -12.97
N GLU A 201 -16.10 16.92 -13.74
CA GLU A 201 -16.64 16.81 -15.09
C GLU A 201 -15.70 16.02 -16.00
N LYS A 202 -14.38 16.24 -15.93
CA LYS A 202 -13.40 15.41 -16.66
C LYS A 202 -13.45 13.94 -16.27
N ILE A 203 -13.53 13.64 -14.97
CA ILE A 203 -13.64 12.26 -14.47
C ILE A 203 -14.92 11.60 -15.00
N ILE A 204 -16.07 12.27 -14.89
CA ILE A 204 -17.34 11.75 -15.37
C ILE A 204 -17.33 11.60 -16.90
N ALA A 205 -16.80 12.59 -17.62
CA ALA A 205 -16.70 12.54 -19.08
C ALA A 205 -15.85 11.36 -19.58
N SER A 206 -14.83 10.95 -18.82
CA SER A 206 -14.01 9.78 -19.15
C SER A 206 -14.81 8.47 -19.18
N THR A 207 -15.97 8.41 -18.51
CA THR A 207 -16.81 7.22 -18.46
C THR A 207 -17.90 7.21 -19.54
N ASN A 208 -18.12 8.32 -20.27
CA ASN A 208 -19.22 8.44 -21.25
C ASN A 208 -19.13 7.47 -22.45
N GLY A 209 -17.94 6.93 -22.72
CA GLY A 209 -17.72 5.92 -23.77
C GLY A 209 -18.07 4.49 -23.34
N TYR A 210 -18.49 4.28 -22.10
CA TYR A 210 -18.77 2.98 -21.53
C TYR A 210 -20.25 2.86 -21.17
N ASP A 211 -20.90 1.79 -21.63
CA ASP A 211 -22.31 1.52 -21.29
C ASP A 211 -22.54 1.39 -19.79
N LYS A 212 -21.53 0.86 -19.07
CA LYS A 212 -21.56 0.67 -17.62
C LYS A 212 -20.13 0.56 -17.07
N VAL A 213 -19.85 1.29 -15.99
CA VAL A 213 -18.59 1.18 -15.26
C VAL A 213 -18.65 -0.01 -14.30
N GLY A 214 -17.64 -0.88 -14.33
CA GLY A 214 -17.56 -2.01 -13.42
C GLY A 214 -17.39 -1.56 -11.97
N VAL A 215 -16.31 -0.85 -11.69
CA VAL A 215 -15.97 -0.47 -10.31
C VAL A 215 -15.35 0.93 -10.20
N VAL A 216 -15.75 1.69 -9.18
CA VAL A 216 -14.99 2.87 -8.73
C VAL A 216 -14.20 2.49 -7.49
N ILE A 217 -12.89 2.67 -7.53
CA ILE A 217 -11.98 2.41 -6.42
C ILE A 217 -11.39 3.71 -5.87
N GLY A 218 -10.97 3.73 -4.62
CA GLY A 218 -10.20 4.86 -4.10
C GLY A 218 -10.02 4.88 -2.58
N GLY A 219 -9.03 5.66 -2.14
CA GLY A 219 -8.66 5.82 -0.74
C GLY A 219 -8.73 7.27 -0.28
N PRO A 220 -9.92 7.88 -0.12
CA PRO A 220 -10.04 9.26 0.32
C PRO A 220 -9.35 9.47 1.68
N PRO A 221 -8.50 10.51 1.83
CA PRO A 221 -7.62 10.64 2.98
C PRO A 221 -8.38 10.89 4.30
N CYS A 222 -7.99 10.17 5.35
CA CYS A 222 -8.60 10.24 6.69
C CYS A 222 -7.92 11.26 7.64
N GLN A 223 -7.18 12.25 7.13
CA GLN A 223 -6.31 13.12 7.95
C GLN A 223 -7.03 14.25 8.72
N GLY A 224 -8.35 14.42 8.54
CA GLY A 224 -9.17 15.43 9.24
C GLY A 224 -9.77 14.98 10.58
N PHE A 225 -9.63 13.70 10.96
CA PHE A 225 -10.54 13.09 11.92
C PHE A 225 -9.98 13.00 13.35
N SER A 226 -9.36 14.08 13.83
CA SER A 226 -9.15 14.26 15.27
C SER A 226 -10.49 14.64 15.93
N SER A 227 -10.67 14.30 17.20
CA SER A 227 -11.89 14.56 17.98
C SER A 227 -12.34 16.04 17.95
N ALA A 228 -11.42 16.97 17.68
CA ALA A 228 -11.65 18.41 17.63
C ALA A 228 -12.00 18.94 16.22
N GLY A 229 -11.58 18.28 15.14
CA GLY A 229 -11.74 18.77 13.76
C GLY A 229 -13.14 18.56 13.16
N TRP A 230 -13.82 17.47 13.54
CA TRP A 230 -15.11 17.09 12.92
C TRP A 230 -16.31 17.95 13.33
N ARG A 231 -16.21 18.73 14.42
CA ARG A 231 -17.30 19.62 14.86
C ARG A 231 -17.43 20.89 14.02
N ASN A 232 -16.53 21.11 13.06
CA ASN A 232 -16.63 22.22 12.13
C ASN A 232 -17.20 21.72 10.78
N PRO A 233 -18.45 22.07 10.42
CA PRO A 233 -19.04 21.79 9.11
C PRO A 233 -18.22 22.35 7.94
N GLU A 234 -17.38 23.35 8.20
CA GLU A 234 -16.50 24.01 7.23
C GLU A 234 -15.13 23.31 7.05
N ASP A 235 -14.86 22.19 7.74
CA ASP A 235 -13.61 21.44 7.51
C ASP A 235 -13.67 20.72 6.15
N LYS A 236 -12.94 21.27 5.18
CA LYS A 236 -12.81 20.76 3.81
C LYS A 236 -12.43 19.28 3.72
N ARG A 237 -11.87 18.68 4.77
CA ARG A 237 -11.42 17.28 4.77
C ARG A 237 -12.54 16.27 5.06
N ASN A 238 -13.64 16.71 5.68
CA ASN A 238 -14.87 15.91 5.80
C ASN A 238 -15.63 15.87 4.46
N GLN A 239 -15.21 16.68 3.49
CA GLN A 239 -15.81 16.75 2.17
C GLN A 239 -15.27 15.63 1.27
N LEU A 240 -14.01 15.20 1.39
CA LEU A 240 -13.39 14.28 0.42
C LEU A 240 -14.05 12.89 0.32
N PHE A 241 -14.57 12.34 1.43
CA PHE A 241 -15.37 11.11 1.32
C PHE A 241 -16.72 11.37 0.64
N LYS A 242 -17.32 12.56 0.84
CA LYS A 242 -18.54 12.97 0.16
C LYS A 242 -18.30 13.20 -1.33
N GLU A 243 -17.13 13.73 -1.71
CA GLU A 243 -16.72 13.82 -3.11
C GLU A 243 -16.62 12.43 -3.76
N PHE A 244 -16.09 11.45 -3.03
CA PHE A 244 -16.07 10.06 -3.48
C PHE A 244 -17.48 9.50 -3.65
N VAL A 245 -18.37 9.71 -2.66
CA VAL A 245 -19.79 9.30 -2.74
C VAL A 245 -20.49 9.97 -3.92
N GLU A 246 -20.28 11.27 -4.13
CA GLU A 246 -20.87 12.03 -5.23
C GLU A 246 -20.40 11.49 -6.60
N LEU A 247 -19.11 11.21 -6.76
CA LEU A 247 -18.61 10.62 -8.00
C LEU A 247 -19.15 9.20 -8.22
N VAL A 248 -19.29 8.40 -7.17
CA VAL A 248 -19.97 7.09 -7.25
C VAL A 248 -21.45 7.25 -7.63
N ASP A 249 -22.13 8.29 -7.15
CA ASP A 249 -23.52 8.61 -7.52
C ASP A 249 -23.64 9.06 -8.98
N LYS A 250 -22.69 9.83 -9.50
CA LYS A 250 -22.70 10.30 -10.89
C LYS A 250 -22.26 9.23 -11.89
N ILE A 251 -21.22 8.46 -11.56
CA ILE A 251 -20.69 7.40 -12.44
C ILE A 251 -21.59 6.15 -12.39
N LYS A 252 -22.27 5.90 -11.26
CA LYS A 252 -23.10 4.70 -11.02
C LYS A 252 -22.39 3.38 -11.40
N PRO A 253 -21.17 3.10 -10.89
CA PRO A 253 -20.53 1.80 -11.11
C PRO A 253 -21.34 0.64 -10.54
N GLU A 254 -21.11 -0.59 -11.02
CA GLU A 254 -21.75 -1.78 -10.44
C GLU A 254 -21.38 -1.97 -8.97
N ILE A 255 -20.11 -1.70 -8.64
CA ILE A 255 -19.51 -1.81 -7.32
C ILE A 255 -18.67 -0.56 -7.02
N PHE A 256 -18.57 -0.16 -5.76
CA PHE A 256 -17.49 0.70 -5.31
C PHE A 256 -16.61 -0.02 -4.29
N VAL A 257 -15.33 0.34 -4.24
CA VAL A 257 -14.37 -0.11 -3.24
C VAL A 257 -13.67 1.10 -2.63
N MET A 258 -13.98 1.39 -1.37
CA MET A 258 -13.35 2.48 -0.62
C MET A 258 -12.36 1.90 0.40
N GLU A 259 -11.08 2.27 0.27
CA GLU A 259 -10.03 1.90 1.21
C GLU A 259 -9.90 2.94 2.33
N ASN A 260 -9.56 2.46 3.53
CA ASN A 260 -9.11 3.34 4.61
C ASN A 260 -8.25 2.65 5.68
N VAL A 261 -7.69 3.45 6.58
CA VAL A 261 -6.96 2.98 7.78
C VAL A 261 -7.93 2.44 8.84
N THR A 262 -7.47 1.50 9.67
CA THR A 262 -8.30 0.85 10.70
C THR A 262 -8.89 1.80 11.75
N GLY A 263 -8.29 2.98 11.92
CA GLY A 263 -8.78 4.01 12.84
C GLY A 263 -10.21 4.45 12.55
N ILE A 264 -10.66 4.35 11.29
CA ILE A 264 -12.01 4.73 10.84
C ILE A 264 -13.12 4.02 11.61
N LEU A 265 -12.87 2.78 12.06
CA LEU A 265 -13.87 1.94 12.73
C LEU A 265 -14.16 2.39 14.17
N SER A 266 -13.16 2.91 14.86
CA SER A 266 -13.28 3.40 16.25
C SER A 266 -13.58 4.90 16.33
N MET A 267 -13.48 5.58 15.20
CA MET A 267 -13.57 7.02 15.09
C MET A 267 -14.96 7.52 15.48
N ARG A 268 -15.02 8.56 16.32
CA ARG A 268 -16.28 9.07 16.89
C ARG A 268 -17.12 7.95 17.50
N ASN A 269 -16.50 7.02 18.22
CA ASN A 269 -17.15 5.82 18.79
C ASN A 269 -17.90 4.97 17.75
N GLY A 270 -17.42 4.95 16.51
CA GLY A 270 -18.00 4.19 15.40
C GLY A 270 -19.06 4.96 14.59
N GLU A 271 -19.37 6.22 14.91
CA GLU A 271 -20.36 7.00 14.15
C GLU A 271 -19.90 7.33 12.73
N ALA A 272 -18.59 7.52 12.51
CA ALA A 272 -18.08 7.89 11.19
C ALA A 272 -18.27 6.79 10.14
N ILE A 273 -18.06 5.52 10.49
CA ILE A 273 -18.29 4.41 9.56
C ILE A 273 -19.78 4.23 9.25
N LYS A 274 -20.67 4.50 10.22
CA LYS A 274 -22.12 4.48 9.99
C LYS A 274 -22.55 5.59 9.04
N GLU A 275 -22.01 6.79 9.20
CA GLU A 275 -22.26 7.94 8.32
C GLU A 275 -21.85 7.62 6.87
N ILE A 276 -20.66 7.05 6.68
CA ILE A 276 -20.16 6.64 5.35
C ILE A 276 -21.10 5.60 4.72
N ILE A 277 -21.47 4.55 5.47
CA ILE A 277 -22.39 3.52 4.98
C ILE A 277 -23.73 4.13 4.58
N ALA A 278 -24.31 4.96 5.44
CA ALA A 278 -25.59 5.62 5.18
C ALA A 278 -25.53 6.50 3.91
N SER A 279 -24.45 7.25 3.68
CA SER A 279 -24.30 8.07 2.47
C SER A 279 -24.29 7.26 1.18
N PHE A 280 -23.74 6.03 1.19
CA PHE A 280 -23.82 5.13 0.03
C PHE A 280 -25.20 4.49 -0.13
N GLU A 281 -25.85 4.14 0.99
CA GLU A 281 -27.21 3.59 0.97
C GLU A 281 -28.23 4.61 0.45
N GLU A 282 -28.07 5.90 0.78
CA GLU A 282 -28.89 7.01 0.28
C GLU A 282 -28.85 7.15 -1.25
N ILE A 283 -27.71 6.86 -1.88
CA ILE A 283 -27.54 6.89 -3.34
C ILE A 283 -27.85 5.53 -4.01
N GLY A 284 -28.39 4.58 -3.25
CA GLY A 284 -28.95 3.31 -3.74
C GLY A 284 -28.04 2.09 -3.69
N TYR A 285 -26.88 2.16 -3.03
CA TYR A 285 -25.98 1.01 -2.91
C TYR A 285 -26.27 0.17 -1.68
N HIS A 286 -26.20 -1.14 -1.82
CA HIS A 286 -26.09 -2.02 -0.66
C HIS A 286 -24.63 -2.14 -0.24
N VAL A 287 -24.30 -1.70 0.98
CA VAL A 287 -22.96 -1.81 1.53
C VAL A 287 -22.80 -3.11 2.31
N ASN A 288 -21.74 -3.87 2.02
CA ASN A 288 -21.37 -5.08 2.76
C ASN A 288 -20.69 -4.71 4.08
N LYS A 289 -20.64 -5.66 5.02
CA LYS A 289 -19.90 -5.48 6.28
C LYS A 289 -18.44 -5.12 5.96
N PRO A 290 -17.88 -4.02 6.52
CA PRO A 290 -16.50 -3.62 6.21
C PRO A 290 -15.48 -4.74 6.48
N PHE A 291 -14.62 -4.98 5.51
CA PHE A 291 -13.58 -6.00 5.61
C PHE A 291 -12.38 -5.43 6.37
N LYS A 292 -11.87 -6.18 7.34
CA LYS A 292 -10.62 -5.85 8.04
C LYS A 292 -9.55 -6.80 7.53
N LEU A 293 -8.64 -6.28 6.72
CA LEU A 293 -7.63 -7.06 6.02
C LEU A 293 -6.26 -6.79 6.61
N ASN A 294 -5.41 -7.81 6.69
CA ASN A 294 -3.99 -7.66 6.97
C ASN A 294 -3.19 -8.07 5.73
N ALA A 295 -2.36 -7.18 5.21
CA ALA A 295 -1.67 -7.41 3.94
C ALA A 295 -0.80 -8.69 3.94
N GLU A 296 -0.26 -9.10 5.08
CA GLU A 296 0.54 -10.32 5.21
C GLU A 296 -0.25 -11.60 4.89
N GLU A 297 -1.58 -11.57 5.00
CA GLU A 297 -2.49 -12.67 4.67
C GLU A 297 -2.65 -12.88 3.15
N PHE A 298 -2.13 -11.96 2.33
CA PHE A 298 -2.30 -11.92 0.87
C PHE A 298 -0.96 -11.90 0.12
N GLY A 299 0.13 -12.32 0.77
CA GLY A 299 1.46 -12.45 0.16
C GLY A 299 2.30 -11.17 0.19
N VAL A 300 1.85 -10.11 0.87
CA VAL A 300 2.65 -8.90 1.09
C VAL A 300 3.59 -9.15 2.29
N PRO A 301 4.91 -8.91 2.20
CA PRO A 301 5.85 -9.16 3.28
C PRO A 301 5.81 -8.06 4.37
N GLN A 302 4.62 -7.67 4.80
CA GLN A 302 4.37 -6.55 5.70
C GLN A 302 3.08 -6.70 6.50
N LYS A 303 3.18 -6.45 7.79
CA LYS A 303 2.04 -6.32 8.71
C LYS A 303 1.38 -4.96 8.49
N ARG A 304 0.37 -4.91 7.63
CA ARG A 304 -0.37 -3.68 7.29
C ARG A 304 -1.87 -3.94 7.31
N LYS A 305 -2.54 -3.40 8.31
CA LYS A 305 -3.99 -3.53 8.44
C LYS A 305 -4.72 -2.42 7.69
N ARG A 306 -5.81 -2.78 7.00
CA ARG A 306 -6.69 -1.88 6.26
C ARG A 306 -8.16 -2.25 6.42
N VAL A 307 -9.01 -1.27 6.20
CA VAL A 307 -10.46 -1.41 6.17
C VAL A 307 -10.91 -1.16 4.75
N ILE A 308 -11.65 -2.11 4.19
CA ILE A 308 -12.22 -2.01 2.85
C ILE A 308 -13.74 -1.99 2.98
N ILE A 309 -14.35 -0.97 2.40
CA ILE A 309 -15.81 -0.82 2.33
C ILE A 309 -16.19 -1.13 0.88
N VAL A 310 -17.06 -2.12 0.70
CA VAL A 310 -17.53 -2.55 -0.62
C VAL A 310 -19.04 -2.43 -0.65
N GLY A 311 -19.58 -1.74 -1.64
CA GLY A 311 -21.01 -1.72 -1.89
C GLY A 311 -21.33 -1.92 -3.35
N SER A 312 -22.54 -2.43 -3.61
CA SER A 312 -23.01 -2.79 -4.95
C SER A 312 -24.41 -2.22 -5.21
N LEU A 313 -24.68 -1.79 -6.45
CA LEU A 313 -26.01 -1.28 -6.85
C LEU A 313 -27.07 -2.37 -6.74
N VAL A 314 -26.72 -3.60 -7.12
CA VAL A 314 -27.57 -4.77 -6.92
C VAL A 314 -27.22 -5.38 -5.57
N LYS A 315 -28.23 -5.74 -4.79
CA LYS A 315 -28.04 -6.44 -3.51
C LYS A 315 -27.31 -7.76 -3.74
N GLN A 316 -26.06 -7.83 -3.31
CA GLN A 316 -25.18 -9.00 -3.41
C GLN A 316 -24.39 -9.15 -2.11
N GLU A 317 -24.31 -10.37 -1.60
CA GLU A 317 -23.50 -10.67 -0.41
C GLU A 317 -22.06 -10.94 -0.83
N ILE A 318 -21.21 -9.93 -0.72
CA ILE A 318 -19.79 -10.03 -1.02
C ILE A 318 -19.05 -10.27 0.31
N LYS A 319 -18.37 -11.41 0.40
CA LYS A 319 -17.60 -11.79 1.59
C LYS A 319 -16.18 -11.22 1.50
N SER A 320 -15.53 -11.10 2.66
CA SER A 320 -14.12 -10.71 2.74
C SER A 320 -13.24 -11.64 1.90
N PRO A 321 -12.17 -11.12 1.26
CA PRO A 321 -11.19 -11.93 0.56
C PRO A 321 -10.71 -13.13 1.38
N LYS A 322 -10.53 -14.27 0.70
CA LYS A 322 -10.02 -15.50 1.31
C LYS A 322 -8.56 -15.30 1.71
N ILE A 323 -8.23 -15.59 2.97
CA ILE A 323 -6.86 -15.59 3.48
C ILE A 323 -6.04 -16.65 2.73
N LEU A 324 -4.86 -16.25 2.26
CA LEU A 324 -3.94 -17.11 1.50
C LEU A 324 -2.70 -17.48 2.31
N PHE A 325 -2.31 -16.66 3.28
CA PHE A 325 -1.13 -16.88 4.12
C PHE A 325 -1.48 -16.72 5.60
N SER A 326 -0.94 -17.59 6.45
CA SER A 326 -1.20 -17.56 7.89
C SER A 326 -0.05 -18.19 8.66
N SER A 327 0.30 -17.59 9.81
CA SER A 327 1.27 -18.18 10.74
C SER A 327 0.62 -19.10 11.77
N THR A 328 -0.71 -19.22 11.76
CA THR A 328 -1.49 -19.98 12.74
C THR A 328 -2.41 -21.03 12.11
N ASP A 329 -2.44 -21.14 10.78
CA ASP A 329 -3.19 -22.17 10.07
C ASP A 329 -2.19 -23.01 9.25
N ASP A 330 -1.93 -24.23 9.71
CA ASP A 330 -0.96 -25.14 9.12
C ASP A 330 -1.33 -25.59 7.68
N ASN A 331 -2.56 -25.32 7.22
CA ASN A 331 -2.99 -25.59 5.85
C ASN A 331 -2.66 -24.46 4.87
N LEU A 332 -2.14 -23.33 5.37
CA LEU A 332 -1.79 -22.16 4.58
C LEU A 332 -0.29 -21.88 4.66
N PRO A 333 0.35 -21.42 3.58
CA PRO A 333 1.75 -21.01 3.64
C PRO A 333 1.99 -19.92 4.69
N ASN A 334 3.17 -19.95 5.29
CA ASN A 334 3.59 -18.90 6.21
C ASN A 334 3.69 -17.54 5.50
N PRO A 335 3.40 -16.42 6.19
CA PRO A 335 3.56 -15.08 5.63
C PRO A 335 4.98 -14.82 5.09
N ILE A 336 5.07 -14.08 3.99
CA ILE A 336 6.34 -13.78 3.33
C ILE A 336 7.24 -12.94 4.24
N THR A 337 8.48 -13.38 4.37
CA THR A 337 9.47 -12.80 5.27
C THR A 337 10.27 -11.67 4.61
N VAL A 338 10.92 -10.83 5.42
CA VAL A 338 11.86 -9.81 4.92
C VAL A 338 12.96 -10.44 4.08
N LYS A 339 13.52 -11.57 4.49
CA LYS A 339 14.58 -12.25 3.73
C LYS A 339 14.09 -12.64 2.34
N GLN A 340 12.91 -13.27 2.24
CA GLN A 340 12.34 -13.62 0.95
C GLN A 340 12.05 -12.39 0.07
N ALA A 341 11.83 -11.22 0.67
CA ALA A 341 11.48 -10.01 -0.07
C ALA A 341 12.69 -9.25 -0.64
N ILE A 342 13.79 -9.16 0.11
CA ILE A 342 14.86 -8.20 -0.20
C ILE A 342 16.28 -8.79 -0.18
N ALA A 343 16.49 -10.06 0.16
CA ALA A 343 17.84 -10.60 0.33
C ALA A 343 18.66 -10.68 -0.97
N GLY A 344 18.01 -10.80 -2.13
CA GLY A 344 18.68 -10.82 -3.43
C GLY A 344 19.06 -9.44 -3.95
N LEU A 345 18.56 -8.34 -3.36
CA LEU A 345 18.90 -6.99 -3.81
C LEU A 345 20.38 -6.66 -3.54
N PRO A 346 21.05 -5.90 -4.44
CA PRO A 346 22.44 -5.53 -4.25
C PRO A 346 22.69 -4.81 -2.93
N GLU A 347 23.82 -5.08 -2.28
CA GLU A 347 24.16 -4.39 -1.04
C GLU A 347 24.40 -2.90 -1.26
N LEU A 348 24.07 -2.09 -0.24
CA LEU A 348 24.28 -0.65 -0.24
C LEU A 348 24.98 -0.22 1.05
N LYS A 349 25.69 0.90 0.96
CA LYS A 349 26.12 1.67 2.13
C LYS A 349 25.04 2.70 2.49
N THR A 350 25.19 3.36 3.63
CA THR A 350 24.41 4.56 3.92
C THR A 350 24.69 5.63 2.86
N ASP A 351 23.67 6.42 2.50
CA ASP A 351 23.77 7.50 1.49
C ASP A 351 24.35 7.08 0.13
N SER A 352 24.06 5.84 -0.31
CA SER A 352 24.52 5.31 -1.60
C SER A 352 23.38 4.74 -2.43
N GLY A 353 23.73 4.28 -3.63
CA GLY A 353 22.81 3.67 -4.59
C GLY A 353 22.36 4.65 -5.66
N ASP A 354 21.73 4.11 -6.70
CA ASP A 354 21.42 4.83 -7.92
C ASP A 354 19.92 4.78 -8.24
N PHE A 355 19.48 5.76 -9.04
CA PHE A 355 18.11 5.79 -9.53
C PHE A 355 17.83 4.64 -10.50
N GLU A 356 18.80 4.29 -11.34
CA GLU A 356 18.72 3.20 -12.31
C GLU A 356 20.05 2.45 -12.30
N THR A 357 19.98 1.13 -12.11
CA THR A 357 21.15 0.25 -12.12
C THR A 357 20.87 -0.95 -13.01
N ASN A 358 21.82 -1.30 -13.86
CA ASN A 358 21.81 -2.58 -14.57
C ASN A 358 22.13 -3.68 -13.56
N ILE A 359 21.27 -4.69 -13.49
CA ILE A 359 21.40 -5.79 -12.53
C ILE A 359 21.54 -7.13 -13.25
N ASP A 360 22.36 -7.97 -12.65
CA ASP A 360 22.61 -9.37 -13.01
C ASP A 360 22.34 -10.33 -11.85
N TYR A 361 21.77 -9.85 -10.73
CA TYR A 361 21.46 -10.72 -9.59
C TYR A 361 20.29 -11.67 -9.90
N GLU A 362 20.37 -12.86 -9.31
CA GLU A 362 19.34 -13.90 -9.39
C GLU A 362 18.38 -13.82 -8.20
N ALA A 363 17.11 -14.09 -8.45
CA ALA A 363 16.10 -14.18 -7.41
C ALA A 363 16.43 -15.29 -6.41
N THR A 364 16.47 -14.95 -5.13
CA THR A 364 16.75 -15.87 -4.02
C THR A 364 15.49 -16.52 -3.45
N SER A 365 14.31 -16.07 -3.91
CA SER A 365 13.00 -16.60 -3.50
C SER A 365 11.97 -16.46 -4.63
N ASP A 366 10.87 -17.21 -4.56
CA ASP A 366 9.76 -17.04 -5.51
C ASP A 366 9.06 -15.68 -5.39
N TYR A 367 9.13 -15.03 -4.22
CA TYR A 367 8.64 -13.66 -4.09
C TYR A 367 9.50 -12.68 -4.90
N GLU A 368 10.82 -12.83 -4.91
CA GLU A 368 11.69 -12.00 -5.74
C GLU A 368 11.44 -12.25 -7.22
N LYS A 369 11.23 -13.51 -7.63
CA LYS A 369 10.82 -13.83 -9.02
C LYS A 369 9.52 -13.12 -9.40
N LEU A 370 8.53 -13.07 -8.50
CA LEU A 370 7.29 -12.33 -8.71
C LEU A 370 7.55 -10.82 -8.87
N MET A 371 8.38 -10.22 -8.01
CA MET A 371 8.74 -8.80 -8.09
C MET A 371 9.52 -8.47 -9.37
N MET A 372 10.31 -9.42 -9.87
CA MET A 372 11.10 -9.31 -11.10
C MET A 372 10.30 -9.62 -12.37
N ASN A 373 8.98 -9.88 -12.27
CA ASN A 373 8.11 -10.32 -13.38
C ASN A 373 8.57 -11.63 -14.05
N GLU A 374 9.26 -12.51 -13.34
CA GLU A 374 9.68 -13.82 -13.87
C GLU A 374 8.57 -14.87 -13.76
N ILE A 375 7.70 -14.71 -12.75
CA ILE A 375 6.52 -15.55 -12.55
C ILE A 375 5.31 -14.68 -12.21
N ASP A 376 4.11 -15.21 -12.45
CA ASP A 376 2.85 -14.58 -12.05
C ASP A 376 2.47 -14.93 -10.59
N PHE A 377 1.43 -14.27 -10.06
CA PHE A 377 0.98 -14.51 -8.69
C PHE A 377 0.50 -15.95 -8.48
N LYS A 378 -0.15 -16.54 -9.49
CA LYS A 378 -0.65 -17.92 -9.42
C LYS A 378 0.51 -18.90 -9.21
N THR A 379 1.53 -18.81 -10.05
CA THR A 379 2.75 -19.65 -9.95
C THR A 379 3.47 -19.42 -8.63
N PHE A 380 3.61 -18.16 -8.20
CA PHE A 380 4.18 -17.81 -6.90
C PHE A 380 3.44 -18.49 -5.74
N TYR A 381 2.11 -18.42 -5.73
CA TYR A 381 1.31 -19.00 -4.65
C TYR A 381 1.30 -20.54 -4.69
N GLU A 382 1.27 -21.16 -5.88
CA GLU A 382 1.44 -22.60 -6.01
C GLU A 382 2.79 -23.06 -5.44
N ASN A 383 3.89 -22.37 -5.74
CA ASN A 383 5.20 -22.70 -5.19
C ASN A 383 5.22 -22.60 -3.66
N CYS A 384 4.56 -21.59 -3.08
CA CYS A 384 4.42 -21.47 -1.63
C CYS A 384 3.65 -22.63 -1.01
N LYS A 385 2.59 -23.13 -1.67
CA LYS A 385 1.84 -24.30 -1.20
C LYS A 385 2.64 -25.60 -1.26
N LEU A 386 3.52 -25.75 -2.25
CA LEU A 386 4.40 -26.92 -2.35
C LEU A 386 5.43 -27.01 -1.20
N MET A 387 5.66 -25.92 -0.47
CA MET A 387 6.52 -25.90 0.72
C MET A 387 5.79 -26.29 2.01
N LEU A 388 4.47 -26.50 1.96
CA LEU A 388 3.73 -27.02 3.12
C LEU A 388 4.20 -28.45 3.42
N PRO A 389 4.34 -28.82 4.71
CA PRO A 389 4.66 -30.20 5.06
C PRO A 389 3.59 -31.12 4.45
N VAL A 390 4.03 -32.12 3.69
CA VAL A 390 3.12 -33.15 3.18
C VAL A 390 2.50 -33.82 4.40
N THR A 391 1.22 -33.60 4.62
CA THR A 391 0.46 -34.38 5.59
C THR A 391 0.48 -35.82 5.12
N CYS A 392 1.32 -36.66 5.75
CA CYS A 392 1.19 -38.11 5.59
C CYS A 392 -0.21 -38.49 6.09
N CYS A 393 -1.10 -38.80 5.15
CA CYS A 393 -2.40 -39.40 5.43
C CYS A 393 -2.24 -40.80 6.04
#